data_AF-A0A7K0YHH3-F1
#
_entry.id   AF-A0A7K0YHH3-F1
#
_cell.length_a   1.000
_cell.length_b   1.000
_cell.length_c   1.000
_cell.angle_alpha   90.00
_cell.angle_beta   90.00
_cell.angle_gamma   90.00
#
_symmetry.space_group_name_H-M   'P 1'
#
loop_
_entity.id
_entity.type
_entity.pdbx_description
1 polymer ?
#
loop_
_entity_poly.entity_id
_entity_poly.type
_entity_poly.pdbx_seq_one_letter_code
_entity_poly.pdbx_strand_id
1 'polypeptide(L)' 'MNQEIPPGWYPDPDGKPADRYWNGSDWTSDTRPHVAKPFYSSPTPPKKSGVDSNEIALMVGIMVLLVIVAFGYEY' A
#
# COMPACT_ATOMS: atom_id res chain seq x y z
N MET A 1 26.10 19.90 22.32
CA MET A 1 24.76 19.47 21.88
C MET A 1 24.90 18.06 21.37
N ASN A 2 24.54 17.06 22.17
CA ASN A 2 24.60 15.66 21.71
C ASN A 2 23.37 15.44 20.82
N GLN A 3 23.58 15.28 19.51
CA GLN A 3 22.52 14.87 18.59
C GLN A 3 22.20 13.40 18.84
N GLU A 4 21.31 13.14 19.79
CA GLU A 4 20.72 11.82 19.98
C GLU A 4 19.83 11.51 18.78
N ILE A 5 20.25 10.53 17.97
CA ILE A 5 19.47 10.08 16.83
C ILE A 5 18.27 9.31 17.40
N PRO A 6 17.02 9.75 17.13
CA PRO A 6 15.86 9.08 17.68
C PRO A 6 15.74 7.67 17.11
N PRO A 7 15.14 6.72 17.84
CA PRO A 7 14.89 5.38 17.32
C PRO A 7 14.02 5.43 16.04
N GLY A 8 14.41 4.67 15.02
CA GLY A 8 13.77 4.74 13.71
C GLY A 8 14.47 3.94 12.64
N TRP A 9 13.89 3.97 11.44
CA TRP A 9 14.48 3.34 10.25
C TRP A 9 15.34 4.35 9.50
N TYR A 10 16.60 3.99 9.29
CA TYR A 10 17.59 4.81 8.61
C TYR A 10 18.29 4.01 7.52
N PRO A 11 18.88 4.67 6.51
CA PRO A 11 19.65 3.98 5.48
C PRO A 11 20.78 3.16 6.08
N ASP A 12 20.99 1.94 5.57
CA ASP A 12 22.05 1.06 6.05
C ASP A 12 23.43 1.72 5.82
N PRO A 13 24.25 1.95 6.87
CA PRO A 13 25.59 2.52 6.72
C PRO A 13 26.54 1.63 5.90
N ASP A 14 26.25 0.34 5.78
CA ASP A 14 26.98 -0.59 4.91
C ASP A 14 26.69 -0.36 3.41
N GLY A 15 25.84 0.61 3.05
CA GLY A 15 25.52 0.97 1.66
C GLY A 15 24.59 -0.03 0.97
N LYS A 16 23.96 -0.92 1.73
CA LYS A 16 22.95 -1.84 1.19
C LYS A 16 21.70 -1.05 0.80
N PRO A 17 20.96 -1.49 -0.24
CA PRO A 17 19.64 -0.93 -0.58
C PRO A 17 18.57 -1.39 0.44
N ALA A 18 18.85 -1.24 1.73
CA ALA A 18 18.01 -1.60 2.86
C ALA A 18 18.02 -0.46 3.88
N ASP A 19 16.90 -0.29 4.60
CA ASP A 19 16.92 0.47 5.84
C ASP A 19 17.24 -0.49 6.99
N ARG A 20 18.09 -0.04 7.93
CA ARG A 20 18.33 -0.71 9.20
C ARG A 20 17.65 0.05 10.33
N TYR A 21 17.19 -0.66 11.35
CA TYR A 21 16.57 -0.02 12.50
C TYR A 21 17.62 0.45 13.52
N TRP A 22 17.49 1.69 13.96
CA TRP A 22 18.26 2.29 15.05
C TRP A 22 17.39 2.33 16.30
N ASN A 23 17.90 1.86 17.45
CA ASN A 23 17.13 1.81 18.69
C ASN A 23 17.32 3.04 19.61
N GLY A 24 18.11 4.04 19.18
CA GLY A 24 18.48 5.20 20.00
C GLY A 24 19.91 5.13 20.57
N SER A 25 20.51 3.93 20.61
CA SER A 25 21.87 3.69 21.09
C SER A 25 22.73 2.93 20.09
N ASP A 26 22.14 1.95 19.40
CA ASP A 26 22.82 1.07 18.45
C ASP A 26 21.91 0.65 17.28
N TRP A 27 22.54 0.18 16.20
CA TRP A 27 21.86 -0.44 15.06
C TRP A 27 21.43 -1.87 15.40
N THR A 28 20.16 -2.22 15.16
CA THR A 28 19.66 -3.59 15.36
C THR A 28 19.87 -4.47 14.12
N SER A 29 19.60 -5.77 14.25
CA SER A 29 19.62 -6.72 13.13
C SER A 29 18.39 -6.61 12.22
N ASP A 30 17.42 -5.76 12.57
CA ASP A 30 16.22 -5.55 11.78
C ASP A 30 16.55 -4.73 10.53
N THR A 31 16.39 -5.36 9.37
CA THR A 31 16.53 -4.72 8.07
C THR A 31 15.24 -4.84 7.28
N ARG A 32 14.90 -3.81 6.53
CA ARG A 32 13.79 -3.84 5.56
C ARG A 32 14.28 -3.37 4.20
N PRO A 33 13.63 -3.77 3.09
CA PRO A 33 13.92 -3.20 1.78
C PRO A 33 13.87 -1.69 1.85
N HIS A 34 14.87 -1.00 1.28
CA HIS A 34 14.83 0.45 1.16
C HIS A 34 13.75 0.81 0.14
N VAL A 35 12.51 0.88 0.61
CA VAL A 35 11.45 1.50 -0.14
C VAL A 35 11.80 2.97 -0.12
N ALA A 36 12.28 3.50 -1.25
CA ALA A 36 12.35 4.94 -1.46
C ALA A 36 10.99 5.48 -1.03
N LYS A 37 10.92 6.09 0.16
CA LYS A 37 9.67 6.66 0.65
C LYS A 37 9.28 7.60 -0.48
N PRO A 38 8.13 7.40 -1.16
CA PRO A 38 7.68 8.41 -2.09
C PRO A 38 7.67 9.68 -1.26
N PHE A 39 8.42 10.70 -1.70
CA PHE A 39 8.43 11.98 -1.02
C PHE A 39 6.95 12.36 -0.89
N TYR A 40 6.41 12.23 0.32
CA TYR A 40 5.03 12.58 0.58
C TYR A 40 5.00 14.10 0.50
N SER A 41 4.72 14.61 -0.69
CA SER A 41 4.02 15.88 -0.84
C SER A 41 2.71 15.71 -0.07
N SER A 42 2.64 16.14 1.18
CA SER A 42 1.39 16.15 1.94
C SER A 42 0.30 16.91 1.15
N PRO A 43 -1.00 16.63 1.33
CA PRO A 43 -1.66 15.35 1.55
C PRO A 43 -2.75 15.18 0.46
N THR A 44 -2.59 14.25 -0.49
CA THR A 44 -3.77 13.86 -1.28
C THR A 44 -4.64 12.98 -0.37
N PRO A 45 -5.95 13.26 -0.19
CA PRO A 45 -6.84 12.48 0.66
C PRO A 45 -6.69 10.99 0.35
N PRO A 46 -6.88 10.10 1.34
CA PRO A 46 -6.67 8.67 1.17
C PRO A 46 -7.52 8.24 -0.02
N LYS A 47 -6.85 7.94 -1.15
CA LYS A 47 -7.51 7.31 -2.27
C LYS A 47 -7.90 5.95 -1.71
N LYS A 48 -9.18 5.85 -1.33
CA LYS A 48 -9.82 4.66 -0.82
C LYS A 48 -9.27 3.45 -1.56
N SER A 49 -8.86 2.47 -0.76
CA SER A 49 -8.79 1.04 -1.05
C SER A 49 -9.16 0.72 -2.50
N GLY A 50 -8.20 0.18 -3.25
CA GLY A 50 -8.49 -0.48 -4.51
C GLY A 50 -9.60 -1.50 -4.27
N VAL A 51 -10.81 -1.12 -4.64
CA VAL A 51 -11.84 -2.05 -5.07
C VAL A 51 -11.65 -2.07 -6.57
N ASP A 52 -11.12 -3.18 -7.04
CA ASP A 52 -10.83 -3.41 -8.44
C ASP A 52 -12.12 -3.17 -9.20
N SER A 53 -12.15 -2.14 -10.06
CA SER A 53 -13.38 -1.73 -10.77
C SER A 53 -13.92 -2.81 -11.72
N ASN A 54 -13.21 -3.94 -11.83
CA ASN A 54 -13.64 -5.14 -12.54
C ASN A 54 -14.70 -5.96 -11.76
N GLU A 55 -14.78 -5.85 -10.43
CA GLU A 55 -15.71 -6.66 -9.61
C GLU A 55 -17.16 -6.14 -9.72
N ILE A 56 -17.35 -4.82 -9.70
CA ILE A 56 -18.67 -4.20 -9.84
C ILE A 56 -19.23 -4.41 -11.26
N ALA A 57 -18.38 -4.34 -12.29
CA ALA A 57 -18.79 -4.58 -13.67
C ALA A 57 -19.29 -6.02 -13.88
N LEU A 58 -18.65 -7.00 -13.24
CA LEU A 58 -19.06 -8.40 -13.29
C LEU A 58 -20.43 -8.62 -12.60
N MET A 59 -20.65 -8.00 -11.43
CA MET A 59 -21.92 -8.06 -10.72
C MET A 59 -23.09 -7.48 -11.54
N VAL A 60 -22.89 -6.31 -12.17
CA VAL A 60 -23.91 -5.68 -13.02
C VAL A 60 -24.19 -6.52 -14.26
N GLY A 61 -23.14 -7.06 -14.90
CA GLY A 61 -23.30 -7.95 -16.05
C GLY A 61 -24.12 -9.20 -15.73
N ILE A 62 -23.85 -9.84 -14.59
CA ILE A 62 -24.63 -11.01 -14.13
C ILE A 62 -26.08 -10.63 -13.84
N MET A 63 -26.32 -9.51 -13.16
CA MET A 63 -27.69 -9.07 -12.84
C MET A 63 -28.51 -8.79 -14.09
N VAL A 64 -27.96 -8.07 -15.08
CA VAL A 64 -28.62 -7.81 -16.36
C VAL A 64 -28.89 -9.11 -17.11
N LEU A 65 -27.93 -10.04 -17.13
CA LEU A 65 -28.10 -11.35 -17.76
C LEU A 65 -29.23 -12.14 -17.10
N LEU A 66 -29.32 -12.15 -15.77
CA LEU A 66 -30.41 -12.81 -15.04
C LEU A 66 -31.77 -12.19 -15.34
N VAL A 67 -31.86 -10.86 -15.49
CA VAL A 67 -33.09 -10.17 -15.88
C VAL A 67 -33.49 -10.54 -17.32
N ILE A 68 -32.55 -10.52 -18.27
CA ILE A 68 -32.82 -10.91 -19.66
C ILE A 68 -33.26 -12.37 -19.74
N VAL A 69 -32.65 -13.25 -18.96
CA VAL A 69 -33.07 -14.65 -18.84
C VAL A 69 -34.49 -14.71 -18.26
N ALA A 70 -34.71 -14.14 -17.07
CA ALA A 70 -36.00 -14.24 -16.37
C ALA A 70 -37.18 -13.63 -17.13
N PHE A 71 -36.97 -12.50 -17.81
CA PHE A 71 -38.04 -11.78 -18.53
C PHE A 71 -38.04 -12.06 -20.05
N GLY A 72 -36.94 -12.56 -20.61
CA GLY A 72 -36.83 -12.90 -22.03
C GLY A 72 -37.33 -14.31 -22.37
N TYR A 73 -37.54 -15.17 -21.37
CA TYR A 73 -38.25 -16.45 -21.57
C TYR A 73 -39.78 -16.29 -21.63
N GLU A 74 -40.32 -15.09 -21.38
CA GLU A 74 -41.75 -14.83 -21.38
C GLU A 74 -42.30 -14.32 -22.75
N TYR A 75 -41.54 -14.52 -23.84
CA TYR A 75 -41.95 -14.20 -25.22
C TYR A 75 -41.87 -15.39 -26.16
#